data_AF-A0A945M0I2-F1
#
_entry.id   AF-A0A945M0I2-F1
#
_cell.length_a   1.000
_cell.length_b   1.000
_cell.length_c   1.000
_cell.angle_alpha   90.00
_cell.angle_beta   90.00
_cell.angle_gamma   90.00
#
_symmetry.space_group_name_H-M   'P 1'
#
loop_
_entity.id
_entity.type
_entity.pdbx_description
1 polymer ?
#
loop_
_entity_poly.entity_id
_entity_poly.type
_entity_poly.pdbx_seq_one_letter_code
_entity_poly.pdbx_strand_id
1 'polypeptide(L)' 'ETWYKMIAMLESGLDLSPVLTHHFAVNDYAEAFEIMRSGNSGKIILDWHS' A
#
# COMPACT_ATOMS: atom_id res chain seq x y z
N GLU A 1 -19.96 0.86 -8.97
CA GLU A 1 -19.34 0.98 -10.30
C GLU A 1 -17.82 1.20 -10.27
N THR A 2 -17.27 2.12 -9.47
CA THR A 2 -15.83 2.43 -9.44
C THR A 2 -14.93 1.25 -9.05
N TRP A 3 -15.35 0.43 -8.08
CA TRP A 3 -14.62 -0.78 -7.67
C TRP A 3 -14.50 -1.81 -8.80
N TYR A 4 -15.57 -2.02 -9.57
CA TYR A 4 -15.55 -2.92 -10.71
C TYR A 4 -14.57 -2.46 -11.80
N LYS A 5 -14.47 -1.15 -12.03
CA LYS A 5 -13.47 -0.58 -12.95
C LYS A 5 -12.04 -0.80 -12.44
N MET A 6 -11.80 -0.67 -11.13
CA MET A 6 -10.47 -0.95 -10.57
C MET A 6 -10.08 -2.42 -10.70
N ILE A 7 -11.02 -3.33 -10.43
CA ILE A 7 -10.80 -4.78 -10.62
C ILE A 7 -10.49 -5.08 -12.10
N ALA A 8 -11.28 -4.55 -13.03
CA ALA A 8 -11.03 -4.72 -14.47
C ALA A 8 -9.65 -4.18 -14.90
N MET A 9 -9.20 -3.07 -14.32
CA MET A 9 -7.85 -2.54 -14.57
C MET A 9 -6.76 -3.49 -14.08
N LEU A 10 -6.91 -4.07 -12.88
CA LEU A 10 -5.97 -5.07 -12.35
C LEU A 10 -5.94 -6.34 -13.21
N GLU A 11 -7.11 -6.85 -13.60
CA GLU A 11 -7.23 -8.02 -14.49
C GLU A 11 -6.63 -7.76 -15.88
N SER A 12 -6.65 -6.51 -16.36
CA SER A 12 -5.98 -6.10 -17.61
C SER A 12 -4.46 -5.96 -17.50
N GLY A 13 -3.88 -6.18 -16.32
CA GLY A 13 -2.44 -6.14 -16.09
C GLY A 13 -1.89 -4.81 -15.54
N LEU A 14 -2.74 -3.98 -14.93
CA LEU A 14 -2.24 -2.81 -14.17
C LEU A 14 -1.40 -3.29 -12.99
N ASP A 15 -0.10 -2.96 -13.02
CA ASP A 15 0.82 -3.23 -11.92
C ASP A 15 0.75 -2.12 -10.84
N LEU A 16 0.46 -2.53 -9.60
CA LEU A 16 0.43 -1.64 -8.43
C LEU A 16 1.73 -1.66 -7.61
N SER A 17 2.68 -2.54 -7.92
CA SER A 17 3.96 -2.61 -7.19
C SER A 17 4.67 -1.25 -7.08
N PRO A 18 4.68 -0.36 -8.10
CA PRO A 18 5.36 0.94 -7.99
C PRO A 18 4.75 1.91 -6.97
N VAL A 19 3.45 1.76 -6.64
CA VAL A 19 2.78 2.64 -5.67
C VAL A 19 2.88 2.12 -4.24
N LEU A 20 3.13 0.82 -4.06
CA LEU A 20 3.33 0.16 -2.77
C LEU A 20 4.79 0.29 -2.35
N THR A 21 5.11 1.33 -1.60
CA THR A 21 6.51 1.69 -1.35
C THR A 21 7.10 1.06 -0.09
N HIS A 22 6.28 0.74 0.92
CA HIS A 22 6.77 0.15 2.17
C HIS A 22 5.81 -0.89 2.74
N HIS A 23 6.38 -1.93 3.35
CA HIS A 23 5.68 -2.98 4.08
C HIS A 23 6.26 -3.05 5.49
N PHE A 24 5.41 -2.99 6.51
CA PHE A 24 5.82 -3.10 7.92
C PHE A 24 4.98 -4.16 8.62
N ALA A 25 5.51 -4.75 9.70
CA ALA A 25 4.68 -5.49 10.61
C ALA A 25 3.70 -4.55 11.32
N VAL A 26 2.50 -5.04 11.66
CA VAL A 26 1.50 -4.22 12.37
C VAL A 26 2.02 -3.67 13.70
N ASN A 27 2.94 -4.39 14.35
CA ASN A 27 3.56 -3.95 15.60
C ASN A 27 4.45 -2.70 15.42
N ASP A 28 4.92 -2.45 14.20
CA ASP A 28 5.78 -1.30 13.85
C ASP A 28 4.96 -0.11 13.30
N TYR A 29 3.66 -0.06 13.59
CA TYR A 29 2.76 0.99 13.09
C TYR A 29 3.27 2.42 13.37
N ALA A 30 3.92 2.65 14.51
CA ALA A 30 4.41 3.98 14.86
C ALA A 30 5.46 4.49 13.86
N GLU A 31 6.42 3.64 13.48
CA GLU A 31 7.44 3.96 12.48
C GLU A 31 6.83 4.15 11.09
N ALA A 32 5.91 3.25 10.71
CA ALA A 32 5.19 3.34 9.44
C ALA A 32 4.44 4.68 9.29
N PHE A 33 3.81 5.17 10.35
CA PHE A 33 3.11 6.46 10.33
C PHE A 33 4.06 7.66 10.26
N GLU A 34 5.24 7.60 10.89
CA GLU A 34 6.25 8.66 10.75
C GLU A 34 6.80 8.74 9.33
N ILE A 35 7.08 7.61 8.69
CA ILE A 35 7.46 7.53 7.26
C ILE A 35 6.35 8.10 6.36
N MET A 36 5.09 7.79 6.67
CA MET A 36 3.94 8.34 5.94
C MET A 36 3.87 9.86 6.07
N ARG A 37 4.05 10.38 7.29
CA ARG A 37 4.02 11.81 7.58
C ARG A 37 5.18 12.58 6.97
N SER A 38 6.33 11.94 6.79
CA SER A 38 7.51 12.58 6.17
C SER A 38 7.33 12.88 4.68
N GLY A 39 6.29 12.33 4.04
CA GLY A 39 6.06 12.45 2.60
C GLY A 39 6.94 11.54 1.74
N ASN A 40 7.78 10.69 2.35
CA ASN A 40 8.67 9.77 1.64
C ASN A 40 8.02 8.40 1.39
N SER A 41 6.71 8.35 1.17
CA SER A 41 5.99 7.12 0.86
C SER A 41 4.84 7.36 -0.11
N GLY A 42 4.51 6.35 -0.93
CA GLY A 42 3.33 6.35 -1.79
C GLY A 42 2.15 5.67 -1.10
N LYS A 43 2.33 4.38 -0.79
CA LYS A 43 1.38 3.57 -0.02
C LYS A 43 2.15 2.62 0.88
N ILE A 44 1.73 2.54 2.14
CA ILE A 44 2.28 1.63 3.14
C ILE A 44 1.26 0.52 3.43
N ILE A 45 1.73 -0.72 3.51
CA ILE A 45 0.97 -1.89 3.97
C ILE A 45 1.46 -2.29 5.37
N LEU A 46 0.52 -2.50 6.28
CA LEU A 46 0.77 -3.10 7.60
C LEU A 46 0.31 -4.56 7.55
N ASP A 47 1.25 -5.49 7.76
CA ASP A 47 0.99 -6.92 7.77
C ASP A 47 0.58 -7.40 9.18
N TRP A 48 -0.56 -8.08 9.26
CA TRP A 48 -1.13 -8.61 10.50
C TRP A 48 -0.71 -10.05 10.80
N HIS A 49 -0.07 -10.72 9.84
CA HIS A 49 0.40 -12.11 9.97
C HIS A 49 1.91 -12.21 10.23
N SER A 50 2.56 -11.07 10.42
CA SER A 50 4.01 -10.95 10.60
C SER A 50 4.46 -11.00 12.06
#